data_AF-A0A953ZWU2-F1
#
_entry.id   AF-A0A953ZWU2-F1
#
_cell.length_a   1.000
_cell.length_b   1.000
_cell.length_c   1.000
_cell.angle_alpha   90.00
_cell.angle_beta   90.00
_cell.angle_gamma   90.00
#
_symmetry.space_group_name_H-M   'P 1'
#
loop_
_entity.id
_entity.type
_entity.pdbx_description
1 polymer ?
#
loop_
_entity_poly.entity_id
_entity_poly.type
_entity_poly.pdbx_seq_one_letter_code
_entity_poly.pdbx_strand_id
1 'polypeptide(L)'
;ALEAQLIIAICNTTLTAIGITIMGLPNVVFLATVVFFCSFIPVAGVFISSAPICLLALQKGGLQSMVIAIGLITVIHFIEAYFLNPKIFGHHLRMNAVMVLIVLTVGGKIFGIWGLVLGLPVVNYVFGTAIRRRPEDEVGADAVRSVPTG
;
A
#
# COMPACT_ATOMS: atom_id res chain seq x y z
N ALA A 1 0.64 -11.17 -1.66
CA ALA A 1 1.15 -10.06 -0.82
C ALA A 1 2.28 -9.32 -1.52
N LEU A 2 3.44 -9.95 -1.78
CA LEU A 2 4.56 -9.30 -2.46
C LEU A 2 4.24 -8.81 -3.89
N GLU A 3 3.54 -9.62 -4.68
CA GLU A 3 3.13 -9.23 -6.05
C GLU A 3 2.22 -7.99 -6.06
N ALA A 4 1.20 -7.99 -5.19
CA ALA A 4 0.33 -6.83 -4.96
C ALA A 4 1.13 -5.60 -4.53
N GLN A 5 2.04 -5.77 -3.57
CA GLN A 5 2.94 -4.72 -3.08
C GLN A 5 3.77 -4.11 -4.21
N LEU A 6 4.31 -4.97 -5.09
CA LEU A 6 5.15 -4.56 -6.21
C LEU A 6 4.35 -3.79 -7.26
N ILE A 7 3.12 -4.24 -7.56
CA ILE A 7 2.20 -3.52 -8.46
C ILE A 7 1.84 -2.13 -7.87
N ILE A 8 1.53 -2.06 -6.57
CA ILE A 8 1.25 -0.79 -5.89
C ILE A 8 2.48 0.13 -5.94
N ALA A 9 3.66 -0.39 -5.60
CA ALA A 9 4.89 0.37 -5.59
C ALA A 9 5.24 0.91 -6.98
N ILE A 10 5.12 0.11 -8.03
CA ILE A 10 5.36 0.54 -9.42
C ILE A 10 4.36 1.62 -9.84
N CYS A 11 3.08 1.43 -9.54
CA CYS A 11 2.04 2.36 -9.94
C CYS A 11 2.17 3.70 -9.20
N ASN A 12 2.34 3.66 -7.87
CA ASN A 12 2.54 4.84 -7.03
C ASN A 12 3.83 5.60 -7.42
N THR A 13 4.92 4.87 -7.68
CA THR A 13 6.17 5.47 -8.16
C THR A 13 5.99 6.13 -9.51
N THR A 14 5.32 5.47 -10.46
CA THR A 14 5.06 6.02 -11.79
C THR A 14 4.20 7.28 -11.70
N LEU A 15 3.11 7.25 -10.94
CA LEU A 15 2.23 8.40 -10.71
C LEU A 15 2.99 9.57 -10.08
N THR A 16 3.80 9.28 -9.05
CA THR A 16 4.61 10.29 -8.37
C THR A 16 5.68 10.86 -9.30
N ALA A 17 6.37 10.01 -10.06
CA ALA A 17 7.39 10.40 -11.03
C ALA A 17 6.81 11.34 -12.11
N ILE A 18 5.62 11.03 -12.63
CA ILE A 18 4.91 11.91 -13.57
C ILE A 18 4.60 13.25 -12.91
N GLY A 19 4.04 13.23 -11.70
CA GLY A 19 3.67 14.47 -11.00
C GLY A 19 4.85 15.38 -10.66
N ILE A 20 5.98 14.83 -10.19
CA ILE A 20 7.20 15.61 -9.95
C ILE A 20 7.86 16.09 -11.25
N THR A 21 7.70 15.35 -12.35
CA THR A 21 8.16 15.76 -13.69
C THR A 21 7.34 16.93 -14.22
N ILE A 22 6.02 16.89 -14.07
CA ILE A 22 5.12 18.00 -14.45
C ILE A 22 5.44 19.26 -13.63
N MET A 23 5.70 19.09 -12.33
CA MET A 23 6.19 20.18 -11.50
C MET A 23 7.62 20.63 -11.85
N GLY A 24 8.36 19.84 -12.64
CA GLY A 24 9.73 20.08 -13.09
C GLY A 24 10.76 20.07 -11.96
N LEU A 25 10.58 19.25 -10.92
CA LEU A 25 11.57 19.15 -9.85
C LEU A 25 12.91 18.64 -10.40
N PRO A 26 14.05 19.15 -9.90
CA PRO A 26 15.35 18.56 -10.22
C PRO A 26 15.44 17.14 -9.64
N ASN A 27 16.26 16.29 -10.25
CA ASN A 27 16.57 14.95 -9.76
C ASN A 27 15.36 13.99 -9.66
N VAL A 28 14.44 14.04 -10.62
CA VAL A 28 13.26 13.14 -10.74
C VAL A 28 13.63 11.67 -10.53
N VAL A 29 14.73 11.21 -11.14
CA VAL A 29 15.18 9.80 -11.05
C VAL A 29 15.50 9.42 -9.61
N PHE A 30 16.25 10.26 -8.88
CA PHE A 30 16.59 10.01 -7.48
C PHE A 30 15.34 9.94 -6.61
N LEU A 31 14.40 10.87 -6.82
CA LEU A 31 13.15 10.94 -6.05
C LEU A 31 12.28 9.72 -6.33
N ALA A 32 12.16 9.33 -7.59
CA ALA A 32 11.43 8.14 -8.00
C ALA A 32 12.02 6.87 -7.37
N THR A 33 13.36 6.75 -7.31
CA THR A 33 14.01 5.62 -6.62
C THR A 33 13.68 5.61 -5.13
N VAL A 34 13.76 6.76 -4.44
CA VAL A 34 13.41 6.85 -3.00
C VAL A 34 11.94 6.49 -2.77
N VAL A 35 11.02 7.02 -3.59
CA VAL A 35 9.59 6.71 -3.54
C VAL A 35 9.35 5.23 -3.77
N PHE A 36 10.03 4.62 -4.74
CA PHE A 36 9.90 3.19 -5.05
C PHE A 36 10.23 2.31 -3.84
N PHE A 37 11.39 2.52 -3.21
CA PHE A 37 11.76 1.78 -2.02
C PHE A 37 10.84 2.07 -0.83
N CYS A 38 10.42 3.32 -0.65
CA CYS A 38 9.49 3.69 0.40
C CYS A 38 8.10 3.08 0.20
N SER A 39 7.64 2.96 -1.05
CA SER A 39 6.29 2.48 -1.39
C SER A 39 6.08 0.99 -1.09
N PHE A 40 7.15 0.23 -0.79
CA PHE A 40 7.03 -1.09 -0.17
C PHE A 40 6.40 -1.05 1.23
N ILE A 41 6.36 0.11 1.87
CA ILE A 41 5.66 0.36 3.13
C ILE A 41 4.47 1.28 2.82
N PRO A 42 3.26 0.75 2.60
CA PRO A 42 2.08 1.54 2.28
C PRO A 42 1.79 2.51 3.41
N VAL A 43 1.21 3.67 3.07
CA VAL A 43 0.96 4.78 4.00
C VAL A 43 2.27 5.41 4.52
N ALA A 44 3.09 4.71 5.29
CA ALA A 44 4.30 5.29 5.89
C ALA A 44 5.35 5.69 4.85
N GLY A 45 5.47 4.94 3.76
CA GLY A 45 6.36 5.24 2.64
C GLY A 45 6.06 6.58 1.97
N VAL A 46 4.78 6.91 1.81
CA VAL A 46 4.35 8.21 1.28
C VAL A 46 4.75 9.33 2.24
N PHE A 47 4.57 9.16 3.54
CA PHE A 47 5.04 10.15 4.53
C PHE A 47 6.58 10.33 4.49
N ILE A 48 7.34 9.24 4.48
CA ILE A 48 8.80 9.30 4.49
C ILE A 48 9.34 9.91 3.18
N SER A 49 8.81 9.49 2.03
CA SER A 49 9.23 10.00 0.71
C SER A 49 8.73 11.43 0.44
N SER A 50 7.65 11.87 1.08
CA SER A 50 7.17 13.25 0.94
C SER A 50 8.17 14.28 1.48
N ALA A 51 8.99 13.92 2.48
CA ALA A 51 9.97 14.83 3.07
C ALA A 51 11.03 15.33 2.06
N PRO A 52 11.78 14.47 1.33
CA PRO A 52 12.72 14.93 0.30
C PRO A 52 12.01 15.61 -0.88
N ILE A 53 10.79 15.19 -1.23
CA ILE A 53 10.02 15.83 -2.32
C ILE A 53 9.65 17.27 -1.94
N CYS A 54 9.13 17.48 -0.72
CA CYS A 54 8.77 18.81 -0.23
C CYS A 54 9.99 19.72 -0.11
N LEU A 55 11.12 19.19 0.36
CA LEU A 55 12.36 19.95 0.46
C LEU A 55 12.84 20.46 -0.90
N LEU A 56 12.82 19.59 -1.92
CA LEU A 56 13.21 19.98 -3.28
C LEU A 56 12.19 20.87 -3.97
N ALA A 57 10.89 20.67 -3.70
CA ALA A 57 9.84 21.56 -4.17
C ALA A 57 10.02 22.97 -3.60
N LEU A 58 10.33 23.07 -2.30
CA LEU A 58 10.62 24.32 -1.61
C LEU A 58 11.86 25.00 -2.20
N GLN A 59 12.93 24.25 -2.47
CA GLN A 59 14.15 24.78 -3.07
C GLN A 59 13.92 25.31 -4.49
N LYS A 60 13.04 24.66 -5.27
CA LYS A 60 12.75 25.05 -6.66
C LYS A 60 11.88 26.31 -6.74
N GLY A 61 10.76 26.34 -6.03
CA GLY A 61 9.72 27.36 -6.22
C GLY A 61 9.09 27.87 -4.93
N GLY A 62 9.78 27.69 -3.80
CA GLY A 62 9.34 28.18 -2.51
C GLY A 62 8.08 27.49 -1.99
N LEU A 63 7.34 28.20 -1.14
CA LEU A 63 6.18 27.65 -0.44
C LEU A 63 5.06 27.19 -1.41
N GLN A 64 4.89 27.89 -2.53
CA GLN A 64 3.85 27.55 -3.50
C GLN A 64 4.08 26.17 -4.12
N SER A 65 5.31 25.89 -4.58
CA SER A 65 5.64 24.56 -5.11
C SER A 65 5.53 23.48 -4.05
N MET A 66 5.88 23.75 -2.79
CA MET A 66 5.71 22.77 -1.70
C MET A 66 4.24 22.41 -1.48
N VAL A 67 3.34 23.39 -1.44
CA VAL A 67 1.89 23.15 -1.26
C VAL A 67 1.32 22.34 -2.44
N ILE A 68 1.74 22.66 -3.67
CA ILE A 68 1.34 21.90 -4.86
C ILE A 68 1.85 20.46 -4.80
N ALA A 69 3.10 20.23 -4.36
CA ALA A 69 3.65 18.88 -4.19
C ALA A 69 2.86 18.06 -3.17
N ILE A 70 2.52 18.65 -2.02
CA ILE A 70 1.71 17.98 -0.99
C ILE A 70 0.32 17.64 -1.53
N GLY A 71 -0.32 18.57 -2.26
CA GLY A 71 -1.61 18.33 -2.90
C GLY A 71 -1.55 17.18 -3.91
N LEU A 72 -0.54 17.17 -4.77
CA LEU A 72 -0.28 16.10 -5.74
C LEU A 72 -0.09 14.74 -5.05
N ILE A 73 0.80 14.66 -4.05
CA ILE A 73 1.06 13.42 -3.31
C ILE A 73 -0.22 12.92 -2.63
N THR A 74 -1.00 13.83 -2.05
CA THR A 74 -2.29 13.50 -1.43
C THR A 74 -3.26 12.90 -2.44
N VAL A 75 -3.41 13.51 -3.61
CA VAL A 75 -4.27 12.99 -4.69
C VAL A 75 -3.82 11.60 -5.14
N ILE A 76 -2.51 11.40 -5.33
CA ILE A 76 -1.95 10.10 -5.70
C ILE A 76 -2.26 9.06 -4.60
N HIS A 77 -2.08 9.42 -3.33
CA HIS A 77 -2.37 8.53 -2.21
C HIS A 77 -3.86 8.18 -2.11
N PHE A 78 -4.75 9.12 -2.42
CA PHE A 78 -6.19 8.85 -2.53
C PHE A 78 -6.49 7.87 -3.66
N ILE A 79 -5.87 8.02 -4.83
CA ILE A 79 -6.02 7.06 -5.95
C ILE A 79 -5.50 5.68 -5.52
N GLU A 80 -4.37 5.61 -4.84
CA GLU A 80 -3.83 4.37 -4.30
C GLU A 80 -4.84 3.69 -3.35
N ALA A 81 -5.32 4.46 -2.38
CA ALA A 81 -6.20 3.99 -1.32
C ALA A 81 -7.60 3.57 -1.80
N TYR A 82 -8.17 4.30 -2.75
CA TYR A 82 -9.56 4.12 -3.20
C TYR A 82 -9.71 3.32 -4.50
N PHE A 83 -8.71 3.32 -5.39
CA PHE A 83 -8.78 2.61 -6.68
C PHE A 83 -7.88 1.39 -6.72
N LEU A 84 -6.60 1.56 -6.36
CA LEU A 84 -5.62 0.49 -6.49
C LEU A 84 -5.81 -0.60 -5.45
N ASN A 85 -6.01 -0.23 -4.20
CA ASN A 85 -6.25 -1.19 -3.12
C ASN A 85 -7.43 -2.13 -3.43
N PRO A 86 -8.66 -1.65 -3.73
CA PRO A 86 -9.77 -2.57 -4.01
C PRO A 86 -9.58 -3.38 -5.30
N LYS A 87 -8.90 -2.82 -6.32
CA LYS A 87 -8.66 -3.53 -7.58
C LYS A 87 -7.63 -4.65 -7.45
N ILE A 88 -6.62 -4.47 -6.59
CA ILE A 88 -5.56 -5.45 -6.36
C ILE A 88 -5.96 -6.48 -5.30
N PHE A 89 -6.67 -6.06 -4.25
CA PHE A 89 -7.08 -6.95 -3.16
C PHE A 89 -8.44 -7.62 -3.37
N GLY A 90 -9.24 -7.20 -4.35
CA GLY A 90 -10.48 -7.85 -4.76
C GLY A 90 -11.62 -7.74 -3.72
N HIS A 91 -12.85 -7.87 -4.21
CA HIS A 91 -14.14 -7.65 -3.52
C HIS A 91 -14.37 -8.39 -2.17
N HIS A 92 -13.43 -9.21 -1.70
CA HIS A 92 -13.56 -10.01 -0.47
C HIS A 92 -12.59 -9.64 0.66
N LEU A 93 -11.58 -8.80 0.44
CA LEU A 93 -10.72 -8.33 1.53
C LEU A 93 -11.05 -6.88 1.88
N ARG A 94 -12.01 -6.73 2.81
CA ARG A 94 -12.22 -5.51 3.59
C ARG A 94 -11.04 -5.24 4.55
N MET A 95 -9.79 -5.39 4.10
CA MET A 95 -8.62 -4.91 4.84
C MET A 95 -8.66 -3.39 4.79
N ASN A 96 -9.39 -2.82 5.73
CA ASN A 96 -9.47 -1.39 5.96
C ASN A 96 -8.04 -0.83 6.09
N ALA A 97 -7.74 0.33 5.51
CA ALA A 97 -6.44 1.01 5.63
C ALA A 97 -5.99 1.15 7.11
N VAL A 98 -6.98 1.18 8.01
CA VAL A 98 -6.80 1.11 9.47
C VAL A 98 -6.04 -0.16 9.91
N MET A 99 -6.30 -1.34 9.32
CA MET A 99 -5.55 -2.56 9.65
C MET A 99 -4.07 -2.44 9.25
N VAL A 100 -3.77 -1.84 8.09
CA VAL A 100 -2.39 -1.61 7.68
C VAL A 100 -1.68 -0.70 8.69
N LEU A 101 -2.32 0.40 9.10
CA LEU A 101 -1.79 1.30 10.14
C LEU A 101 -1.54 0.61 11.49
N ILE A 102 -2.47 -0.22 11.94
CA ILE A 102 -2.32 -1.01 13.19
C ILE A 102 -1.12 -1.94 13.07
N VAL A 103 -1.01 -2.65 11.94
CA VAL A 103 0.07 -3.60 11.69
C VAL A 103 1.43 -2.93 11.60
N LEU A 104 1.54 -1.78 10.94
CA LEU A 104 2.80 -1.04 10.86
C LEU A 104 3.19 -0.49 12.24
N THR A 105 2.23 -0.05 13.05
CA THR A 105 2.47 0.45 14.40
C THR A 105 2.94 -0.68 15.33
N VAL A 106 2.28 -1.84 15.27
CA VAL A 106 2.62 -3.02 16.08
C VAL A 106 3.92 -3.65 15.61
N GLY A 107 4.06 -3.93 14.31
CA GLY A 107 5.25 -4.51 13.70
C GLY A 107 6.49 -3.64 13.83
N GLY A 108 6.33 -2.31 13.64
CA GLY A 108 7.40 -1.34 13.85
C GLY A 108 7.90 -1.29 15.29
N LYS A 109 7.01 -1.47 16.28
CA LYS A 109 7.41 -1.54 17.70
C LYS A 109 8.19 -2.80 18.06
N ILE A 110 7.87 -3.94 17.45
CA ILE A 110 8.44 -5.25 17.83
C ILE A 110 9.73 -5.55 17.07
N PHE A 111 9.77 -5.23 15.77
CA PHE A 111 10.89 -5.58 14.87
C PHE A 111 11.57 -4.37 14.22
N GLY A 112 11.19 -3.14 14.56
CA GLY A 112 11.76 -1.93 13.95
C GLY A 112 11.51 -1.87 12.45
N ILE A 113 12.52 -1.46 11.67
CA ILE A 113 12.47 -1.37 10.20
C ILE A 113 12.11 -2.72 9.55
N TRP A 114 12.60 -3.83 10.09
CA TRP A 114 12.29 -5.16 9.58
C TRP A 114 10.80 -5.51 9.72
N GLY A 115 10.16 -5.00 10.77
CA GLY A 115 8.71 -5.16 10.99
C GLY A 115 7.86 -4.34 10.03
N LEU A 116 8.37 -3.22 9.50
CA LEU A 116 7.70 -2.44 8.45
C LEU A 116 7.73 -3.15 7.10
N VAL A 117 8.87 -3.77 6.75
CA VAL A 117 9.04 -4.48 5.45
C VAL A 117 8.33 -5.84 5.45
N LEU A 118 8.46 -6.61 6.53
CA LEU A 118 7.87 -7.95 6.64
C LEU A 118 6.46 -7.94 7.22
N GLY A 119 5.99 -6.82 7.77
CA GLY A 119 4.69 -6.74 8.46
C GLY A 119 3.51 -7.13 7.57
N LEU A 120 3.47 -6.64 6.33
CA LEU A 120 2.39 -6.96 5.38
C LEU A 120 2.33 -8.42 4.94
N PRO A 121 3.43 -9.06 4.46
CA PRO A 121 3.39 -10.47 4.11
C PRO A 121 3.10 -11.36 5.32
N VAL A 122 3.67 -11.06 6.50
CA VAL A 122 3.41 -11.81 7.73
C VAL A 122 1.95 -11.70 8.15
N VAL A 123 1.37 -10.49 8.14
CA VAL A 123 -0.04 -10.30 8.49
C VAL A 123 -0.96 -10.96 7.48
N ASN A 124 -0.70 -10.85 6.18
CA ASN A 124 -1.50 -11.56 5.19
C ASN A 124 -1.43 -13.09 5.38
N TYR A 125 -0.28 -13.62 5.81
CA TYR A 125 -0.12 -15.04 6.14
C TYR A 125 -0.87 -15.42 7.43
N VAL A 126 -0.77 -14.62 8.49
CA VAL A 126 -1.47 -14.84 9.77
C VAL A 126 -2.98 -14.69 9.61
N PHE A 127 -3.45 -13.66 8.90
CA PHE A 127 -4.88 -13.50 8.59
C PHE A 127 -5.38 -14.57 7.63
N GLY A 128 -4.58 -14.98 6.63
CA GLY A 128 -4.94 -16.08 5.72
C GLY A 128 -5.07 -17.42 6.43
N THR A 129 -4.26 -17.66 7.46
CA THR A 129 -4.36 -18.87 8.31
C THR A 129 -5.45 -18.77 9.36
N ALA A 130 -5.73 -17.57 9.89
CA ALA A 130 -6.77 -17.33 10.90
C ALA A 130 -8.20 -17.23 10.30
N ILE A 131 -8.36 -16.72 9.08
CA ILE A 131 -9.66 -16.57 8.41
C ILE A 131 -10.09 -17.86 7.67
N ARG A 132 -9.19 -18.82 7.43
CA ARG A 132 -9.54 -20.12 6.82
C ARG A 132 -10.09 -21.16 7.80
N ARG A 133 -10.89 -20.72 8.76
CA ARG A 133 -11.87 -21.50 9.54
C ARG A 133 -13.07 -20.56 9.74
N ARG A 134 -14.26 -20.65 9.13
CA ARG A 134 -15.04 -21.58 8.30
C ARG A 134 -16.06 -20.69 7.51
N PRO A 135 -16.66 -21.07 6.34
CA PRO A 135 -17.36 -22.34 6.11
C PRO A 135 -17.33 -22.84 4.65
N GLU A 136 -16.40 -23.73 4.29
CA GLU A 136 -16.63 -24.64 3.15
C GLU A 136 -16.94 -26.06 3.63
N ASP A 137 -16.76 -26.31 4.93
CA ASP A 137 -17.00 -27.58 5.62
C ASP A 137 -18.50 -27.89 5.83
N GLU A 138 -19.40 -26.92 5.62
CA GLU A 138 -20.86 -27.11 5.75
C GLU A 138 -21.54 -27.27 4.39
N VAL A 139 -21.13 -26.52 3.36
CA VAL A 139 -21.72 -26.60 2.02
C VAL A 139 -21.41 -27.94 1.32
N GLY A 140 -20.23 -28.52 1.56
CA GLY A 140 -19.88 -29.85 1.06
C GLY A 140 -20.49 -31.01 1.85
N ALA A 141 -20.82 -30.81 3.13
CA ALA A 141 -21.43 -31.84 3.98
C ALA A 141 -22.93 -32.01 3.69
N ASP A 142 -23.61 -30.93 3.29
CA ASP A 142 -25.02 -30.96 2.90
C ASP A 142 -25.22 -31.55 1.49
N ALA A 143 -24.28 -31.31 0.56
CA ALA A 143 -24.32 -31.87 -0.80
C ALA A 143 -24.09 -33.41 -0.83
N VAL A 144 -23.31 -33.95 0.12
CA VAL A 144 -23.08 -35.40 0.26
C VAL A 144 -24.26 -36.11 0.95
N ARG A 145 -25.01 -35.41 1.81
CA ARG A 145 -26.23 -35.94 2.45
C ARG A 145 -27.46 -35.98 1.54
N SER A 146 -27.46 -35.25 0.43
CA SER A 146 -28.57 -35.20 -0.52
C SER A 146 -28.42 -36.13 -1.72
N VAL A 147 -27.38 -36.99 -1.78
CA VAL A 147 -27.30 -38.06 -2.78
C VAL A 147 -28.15 -39.23 -2.29
N PRO A 148 -29.29 -39.55 -2.94
CA PRO A 148 -30.01 -40.77 -2.64
C PRO A 148 -29.19 -41.93 -3.20
N THR A 149 -28.56 -42.71 -2.32
CA THR A 149 -28.32 -44.12 -2.59
C THR A 149 -29.68 -44.82 -2.63
N GLY A 150 -30.23 -44.94 -3.84
CA GLY A 150 -31.44 -45.68 -4.17
C GLY A 150 -31.35 -46.14 -5.61
#